data_AF-A0A183JF15-F1
#
_entry.id   AF-A0A183JF15-F1
#
_cell.length_a   1.000
_cell.length_b   1.000
_cell.length_c   1.000
_cell.angle_alpha   90.00
_cell.angle_beta   90.00
_cell.angle_gamma   90.00
#
_symmetry.space_group_name_H-M   'P 1'
#
loop_
_entity.id
_entity.type
_entity.pdbx_description
1 polymer ?
#
loop_
_entity_poly.entity_id
_entity_poly.type
_entity_poly.pdbx_seq_one_letter_code
_entity_poly.pdbx_strand_id
1 'polypeptide(L)'
;MGSEERPNNSMVPCERIFIQRDYSSGTAVRFQTLPMPLQLRGRIPPNRYADAIARLNKLFDEAETINSSVCLENLFGCLTAYLIFLCMKTHYDKVR
;
A
#
# COMPACT_ATOMS: atom_id res chain seq x y z
N MET A 1 23.26 0.57 48.25
CA MET A 1 23.69 0.61 46.83
C MET A 1 23.12 -0.63 46.16
N GLY A 2 21.86 -0.58 45.72
CA GLY A 2 21.20 -1.71 45.06
C GLY A 2 21.36 -1.56 43.55
N SER A 3 22.08 -2.49 42.92
CA SER A 3 22.22 -2.53 41.47
C SER A 3 20.90 -3.00 40.87
N GLU A 4 20.19 -2.08 40.21
CA GLU A 4 18.96 -2.38 39.49
C GLU A 4 19.32 -3.10 38.18
N GLU A 5 19.09 -4.42 38.14
CA GLU A 5 19.21 -5.20 36.90
C GLU A 5 18.10 -4.80 35.93
N ARG A 6 18.47 -4.05 34.88
CA ARG A 6 17.61 -3.80 33.74
C ARG A 6 17.30 -5.14 33.06
N PRO A 7 16.03 -5.48 32.79
CA PRO A 7 15.72 -6.69 32.04
C PRO A 7 16.36 -6.58 30.66
N ASN A 8 17.27 -7.50 30.35
CA ASN A 8 17.82 -7.69 29.03
C ASN A 8 16.67 -8.03 28.09
N ASN A 9 16.14 -7.03 27.38
CA ASN A 9 15.26 -7.25 26.26
C ASN A 9 16.11 -7.82 25.11
N SER A 10 16.45 -9.11 25.21
CA SER A 10 17.06 -9.85 24.13
C SER A 10 16.10 -9.79 22.95
N MET A 11 16.44 -9.00 21.95
CA MET A 11 15.68 -8.85 20.72
C MET A 11 15.54 -10.23 20.08
N VAL A 12 14.36 -10.84 20.21
CA VAL A 12 14.06 -12.14 19.59
C VAL A 12 14.31 -11.98 18.10
N PRO A 13 15.18 -12.78 17.47
CA PRO A 13 15.41 -12.71 16.04
C PRO A 13 14.09 -12.99 15.31
N CYS A 14 13.47 -11.95 14.75
CA CYS A 14 12.27 -12.10 13.95
C CYS A 14 12.70 -12.50 12.54
N GLU A 15 12.42 -13.75 12.18
CA GLU A 15 12.68 -14.28 10.85
C GLU A 15 11.80 -13.54 9.83
N ARG A 16 12.44 -12.77 8.93
CA ARG A 16 11.74 -12.06 7.85
C ARG A 16 11.73 -12.94 6.60
N ILE A 17 10.57 -13.03 5.97
CA ILE A 17 10.37 -13.81 4.75
C ILE A 17 9.91 -12.84 3.66
N PHE A 18 10.59 -12.88 2.51
CA PHE A 18 10.29 -12.02 1.37
C PHE A 18 9.57 -12.83 0.29
N ILE A 19 8.49 -12.26 -0.24
CA ILE A 19 7.70 -12.86 -1.32
C ILE A 19 8.00 -12.09 -2.60
N GLN A 20 8.32 -12.81 -3.67
CA GLN A 20 8.66 -12.22 -4.95
C GLN A 20 7.44 -11.62 -5.64
N ARG A 21 7.69 -10.51 -6.34
CA ARG A 21 6.68 -9.85 -7.16
C ARG A 21 6.40 -10.67 -8.42
N ASP A 22 5.14 -10.70 -8.83
CA ASP A 22 4.71 -11.27 -10.11
C ASP A 22 4.62 -10.15 -11.15
N TYR A 23 5.45 -10.24 -12.20
CA TYR A 23 5.53 -9.27 -13.30
C TYR A 23 4.88 -9.78 -14.59
N SER A 24 4.21 -10.94 -14.56
CA SER A 24 3.59 -11.54 -15.75
C SER A 24 2.51 -10.65 -16.39
N SER A 25 1.85 -9.81 -15.60
CA SER A 25 0.82 -8.86 -16.03
C SER A 25 1.34 -7.41 -16.11
N GLY A 26 2.66 -7.23 -16.24
CA GLY A 26 3.30 -5.91 -16.32
C GLY A 26 3.67 -5.32 -14.97
N THR A 27 3.41 -4.02 -14.78
CA THR A 27 3.87 -3.23 -13.62
C THR A 27 2.84 -3.10 -12.50
N ALA A 28 1.67 -3.74 -12.61
CA ALA A 28 0.68 -3.79 -11.54
C ALA A 28 1.24 -4.46 -10.28
N VAL A 29 0.75 -4.12 -9.10
CA VAL A 29 1.27 -4.69 -7.84
C VAL A 29 0.68 -6.07 -7.63
N ARG A 30 1.47 -7.13 -7.88
CA ARG A 30 1.08 -8.53 -7.69
C ARG A 30 2.20 -9.36 -7.09
N PHE A 31 1.84 -10.41 -6.36
CA PHE A 31 2.78 -11.32 -5.71
C PHE A 31 2.63 -12.74 -6.23
N GLN A 32 3.76 -13.45 -6.29
CA GLN A 32 3.80 -14.84 -6.75
C GLN A 32 3.19 -15.78 -5.71
N THR A 33 2.20 -16.56 -6.13
CA THR A 33 1.59 -17.60 -5.30
C THR A 33 2.42 -18.89 -5.28
N LEU A 34 3.21 -19.14 -6.32
CA LEU A 34 4.09 -20.31 -6.43
C LEU A 34 5.47 -19.88 -6.93
N PRO A 35 6.56 -20.45 -6.41
CA PRO A 35 6.60 -21.47 -5.34
C PRO A 35 6.41 -20.86 -3.93
N MET A 36 5.80 -21.63 -3.03
CA MET A 36 5.69 -21.24 -1.62
C MET A 36 7.07 -21.25 -0.94
N PRO A 37 7.44 -20.19 -0.17
CA PRO A 37 8.71 -20.10 0.55
C PRO A 37 8.95 -21.29 1.46
N LEU A 38 10.17 -21.84 1.45
CA LEU A 38 10.52 -23.03 2.23
C LEU A 38 10.32 -22.81 3.74
N GLN A 39 10.65 -21.62 4.23
CA GLN A 39 10.52 -21.21 5.64
C GLN A 39 9.06 -21.28 6.15
N LEU A 40 8.07 -21.17 5.25
CA LEU A 40 6.66 -21.25 5.60
C LEU A 40 6.12 -22.69 5.55
N ARG A 41 6.83 -23.62 4.92
CA ARG A 41 6.38 -25.02 4.82
C ARG A 41 6.35 -25.66 6.20
N GLY A 42 5.26 -26.35 6.51
CA GLY A 42 5.04 -26.95 7.84
C GLY A 42 4.66 -25.95 8.94
N ARG A 43 4.79 -24.64 8.70
CA ARG A 43 4.26 -23.58 9.59
C ARG A 43 2.84 -23.19 9.21
N ILE A 44 2.56 -23.09 7.91
CA ILE A 44 1.23 -22.83 7.36
C ILE A 44 0.92 -23.83 6.23
N PRO A 45 -0.35 -24.24 6.07
CA PRO A 45 -0.73 -25.09 4.96
C PRO A 45 -0.69 -24.30 3.63
N PRO A 46 -0.30 -24.96 2.52
CA PRO A 46 -0.10 -24.29 1.23
C PRO A 46 -1.37 -23.63 0.71
N ASN A 47 -2.54 -24.22 0.95
CA ASN A 47 -3.82 -23.64 0.54
C ASN A 47 -4.09 -22.30 1.23
N ARG A 48 -3.80 -22.19 2.54
CA ARG A 48 -3.97 -20.91 3.26
C ARG A 48 -2.99 -19.85 2.79
N TYR A 49 -1.76 -20.24 2.44
CA TYR A 49 -0.81 -19.33 1.81
C TYR A 49 -1.37 -18.83 0.47
N ALA A 50 -1.83 -19.74 -0.39
CA ALA A 50 -2.38 -19.40 -1.68
C ALA A 50 -3.59 -18.46 -1.58
N ASP A 51 -4.53 -18.75 -0.68
CA ASP A 51 -5.70 -17.90 -0.43
C ASP A 51 -5.33 -16.52 0.13
N ALA A 52 -4.27 -16.44 0.94
CA ALA A 52 -3.78 -15.17 1.47
C ALA A 52 -3.18 -14.31 0.35
N ILE A 53 -2.32 -14.89 -0.49
CA ILE A 53 -1.72 -14.18 -1.63
C ILE A 53 -2.78 -13.79 -2.67
N ALA A 54 -3.74 -14.66 -2.95
CA ALA A 54 -4.85 -14.35 -3.86
C ALA A 54 -5.69 -13.18 -3.35
N ARG A 55 -6.02 -13.14 -2.05
CA ARG A 55 -6.72 -12.00 -1.43
C ARG A 55 -5.89 -10.72 -1.47
N LEU A 56 -4.59 -10.81 -1.22
CA LEU A 56 -3.70 -9.67 -1.28
C LEU A 56 -3.63 -9.07 -2.69
N ASN A 57 -3.45 -9.93 -3.70
CA ASN A 57 -3.44 -9.50 -5.10
C ASN A 57 -4.78 -8.85 -5.49
N LYS A 58 -5.91 -9.45 -5.09
CA LYS A 58 -7.24 -8.88 -5.35
C LYS A 58 -7.41 -7.49 -4.72
N LEU A 59 -6.91 -7.27 -3.51
CA LEU A 59 -6.98 -5.97 -2.85
C LEU A 59 -6.20 -4.89 -3.62
N PHE A 60 -5.01 -5.24 -4.15
CA PHE A 60 -4.24 -4.34 -4.99
C PHE A 60 -4.91 -4.11 -6.35
N ASP A 61 -5.46 -5.15 -6.96
CA ASP A 61 -6.21 -5.03 -8.21
C ASP A 61 -7.40 -4.07 -8.02
N GLU A 62 -8.18 -4.20 -6.93
CA GLU A 62 -9.29 -3.30 -6.59
C GLU A 62 -8.84 -1.86 -6.34
N ALA A 63 -7.72 -1.67 -5.64
CA ALA A 63 -7.18 -0.32 -5.39
C ALA A 63 -6.69 0.38 -6.66
N GLU A 64 -6.26 -0.38 -7.68
CA GLU A 64 -5.86 0.15 -8.98
C GLU A 64 -7.07 0.43 -9.88
N THR A 65 -8.26 -0.12 -9.58
CA THR A 65 -9.45 0.17 -10.37
C THR A 65 -9.87 1.64 -10.24
N ILE A 66 -9.76 2.36 -11.35
CA ILE A 66 -10.24 3.73 -11.45
C ILE A 66 -11.76 3.69 -11.57
N ASN A 67 -12.44 4.18 -10.53
CA ASN A 67 -13.90 4.31 -10.53
C ASN A 67 -14.33 5.66 -11.13
N SER A 68 -15.49 5.71 -11.78
CA SER A 68 -16.02 6.93 -12.40
C SER A 68 -16.25 8.06 -11.38
N SER A 69 -16.60 7.72 -10.14
CA SER A 69 -16.72 8.69 -9.04
C SER A 69 -15.40 9.42 -8.77
N VAL A 70 -14.29 8.69 -8.69
CA VAL A 70 -12.96 9.27 -8.44
C VAL A 70 -12.55 10.20 -9.59
N CYS A 71 -12.87 9.84 -10.83
CA CYS A 71 -12.65 10.72 -11.98
C CYS A 71 -13.45 12.03 -11.88
N LEU A 72 -14.73 11.94 -11.51
CA LEU A 72 -15.59 13.10 -11.36
C LEU A 72 -15.16 13.97 -10.18
N GLU A 73 -14.83 13.37 -9.05
CA GLU A 73 -14.29 14.07 -7.87
C GLU A 73 -13.02 14.85 -8.23
N ASN A 74 -12.08 14.22 -8.93
CA ASN A 74 -10.87 14.90 -9.40
C ASN A 74 -11.17 16.04 -10.37
N LEU A 75 -12.14 15.84 -11.29
CA LEU A 75 -12.56 16.88 -12.22
C LEU A 75 -13.20 18.07 -11.50
N PHE A 76 -14.12 17.82 -10.56
CA PHE A 76 -14.76 18.86 -9.77
C PHE A 76 -13.77 19.57 -8.84
N GLY A 77 -12.81 18.84 -8.28
CA GLY A 77 -11.72 19.41 -7.48
C GLY A 77 -10.91 20.42 -8.30
N CYS A 78 -10.47 20.02 -9.49
CA CYS A 78 -9.77 20.91 -10.43
C CYS A 78 -10.64 22.10 -10.84
N LEU A 79 -11.88 21.85 -11.25
CA LEU A 79 -12.80 22.90 -11.70
C LEU A 79 -13.03 23.94 -10.59
N THR A 80 -13.33 23.48 -9.38
CA THR A 80 -13.53 24.34 -8.21
C THR A 80 -12.29 25.17 -7.91
N ALA A 81 -11.10 24.60 -8.01
CA ALA A 81 -9.83 25.31 -7.78
C ALA A 81 -9.60 26.46 -8.77
N TYR A 82 -10.09 26.36 -10.02
CA TYR A 82 -10.03 27.46 -10.98
C TYR A 82 -11.20 28.44 -10.81
N LEU A 83 -12.40 27.95 -10.50
CA LEU A 83 -13.59 28.79 -10.32
C LEU A 83 -13.52 29.65 -9.07
N ILE A 84 -12.76 29.27 -8.05
CA ILE A 84 -12.61 30.09 -6.82
C ILE A 84 -12.07 31.49 -7.11
N PHE A 85 -11.27 31.66 -8.17
CA PHE A 85 -10.75 32.96 -8.60
C PHE A 85 -11.84 33.90 -9.13
N LEU A 86 -13.00 33.38 -9.55
CA LEU A 86 -14.15 34.19 -9.94
C LEU A 86 -14.95 34.65 -8.71
N CYS A 87 -14.91 33.88 -7.62
CA CYS A 87 -15.68 34.13 -6.39
C CYS A 87 -14.89 34.92 -5.33
N MET A 88 -13.56 34.88 -5.39
CA MET A 88 -12.67 35.56 -4.44
C MET A 88 -11.69 36.47 -5.19
N LYS A 89 -11.61 37.73 -4.74
CA LYS A 89 -10.63 38.68 -5.27
C LYS A 89 -9.23 38.21 -4.85
N THR A 90 -8.39 37.83 -5.80
CA THR A 90 -7.01 37.46 -5.51
C THR A 90 -6.22 38.72 -5.15
N HIS A 91 -5.36 38.62 -4.12
CA HIS A 91 -4.47 39.71 -3.72
C HIS A 91 -3.23 39.86 -4.62
N TYR A 92 -3.13 39.07 -5.69
CA TYR A 92 -2.03 39.14 -6.65
C TYR A 92 -2.33 40.18 -7.72
N ASP A 93 -2.28 41.46 -7.34
CA ASP A 93 -2.13 42.53 -8.30
C ASP A 93 -0.72 42.44 -8.87
N LYS A 94 -0.58 42.09 -10.16
CA LYS A 94 0.66 42.37 -10.87
C LYS A 94 0.73 43.88 -11.02
N VAL A 95 1.42 44.55 -10.10
CA VAL A 95 1.86 45.93 -10.26
C VAL A 95 2.64 45.98 -11.56
N ARG A 96 2.04 46.60 -12.58
CA ARG A 96 2.66 46.84 -13.88
C ARG A 96 3.58 48.04 -13.80
#